data_AF-A0A957PD20-F1
#
_entry.id   AF-A0A957PD20-F1
#
_cell.length_a   1.000
_cell.length_b   1.000
_cell.length_c   1.000
_cell.angle_alpha   90.00
_cell.angle_beta   90.00
_cell.angle_gamma   90.00
#
_symmetry.space_group_name_H-M   'P 1'
#
loop_
_entity.id
_entity.type
_entity.pdbx_description
1 polymer ?
#
loop_
_entity_poly.entity_id
_entity_poly.type
_entity_poly.pdbx_seq_one_letter_code
_entity_poly.pdbx_strand_id
1 'polypeptide(L)'
;LALSMGQYNVAQRRLEKALAASPSDQTTMQLLGEVYAIQGNVKQSAFLLASTPSELQERLHMRTWWYEYIDAPQEAAWLNTAIEQR
;
A
#
# COMPACT_ATOMS: atom_id res chain seq x y z
N LEU A 1 5.37 6.67 10.20
CA LEU A 1 4.77 7.11 11.49
C LEU A 1 3.63 6.21 12.00
N ALA A 2 2.76 5.60 11.17
CA ALA A 2 1.83 4.54 11.63
C ALA A 2 2.11 3.16 10.98
N LEU A 3 2.35 3.16 9.66
CA LEU A 3 2.84 1.99 8.90
C LEU A 3 4.12 1.41 9.52
N SER A 4 5.11 2.28 9.79
CA SER A 4 6.39 1.92 10.40
C SER A 4 6.31 1.49 11.89
N MET A 5 5.13 1.55 12.51
CA MET A 5 4.90 1.14 13.90
C MET A 5 3.99 -0.10 14.00
N GLY A 6 3.68 -0.74 12.86
CA GLY A 6 2.77 -1.89 12.81
C GLY A 6 1.29 -1.55 13.09
N GLN A 7 0.94 -0.27 13.17
CA GLN A 7 -0.42 0.18 13.53
C GLN A 7 -1.34 0.25 12.29
N TYR A 8 -1.42 -0.85 11.55
CA TYR A 8 -2.09 -0.90 10.24
C TYR A 8 -3.58 -0.53 10.32
N ASN A 9 -4.29 -0.96 11.36
CA ASN A 9 -5.71 -0.61 11.57
C ASN A 9 -5.95 0.89 11.81
N VAL A 10 -4.97 1.60 12.40
CA VAL A 10 -5.05 3.05 12.60
C VAL A 10 -4.69 3.77 11.29
N ALA A 11 -3.68 3.29 10.58
CA ALA A 11 -3.29 3.80 9.27
C ALA A 11 -4.45 3.70 8.27
N GLN A 12 -5.07 2.52 8.17
CA GLN A 12 -6.22 2.26 7.30
C GLN A 12 -7.33 3.30 7.53
N ARG A 13 -7.83 3.42 8.77
CA ARG A 13 -8.94 4.35 9.09
C ARG A 13 -8.61 5.81 8.80
N ARG A 14 -7.36 6.23 8.96
CA ARG A 14 -6.92 7.60 8.65
C ARG A 14 -6.88 7.83 7.14
N LEU A 15 -6.36 6.86 6.40
CA LEU A 15 -6.23 6.91 4.95
C LEU A 15 -7.58 6.79 4.24
N GLU A 16 -8.51 5.97 4.75
CA GLU A 16 -9.89 5.92 4.23
C GLU A 16 -10.60 7.27 4.35
N LYS A 17 -10.44 7.96 5.49
CA LYS A 17 -10.98 9.32 5.66
C LYS A 17 -10.32 10.33 4.73
N ALA A 18 -9.00 10.24 4.56
CA ALA A 18 -8.28 11.10 3.63
C ALA A 18 -8.74 10.87 2.18
N LEU A 19 -8.94 9.61 1.78
CA LEU A 19 -9.41 9.27 0.44
C LEU A 19 -10.85 9.73 0.21
N ALA A 20 -11.73 9.62 1.23
CA ALA A 20 -13.08 10.14 1.14
C ALA A 20 -13.11 11.67 0.99
N ALA A 21 -12.17 12.39 1.60
CA ALA A 21 -12.03 13.83 1.46
C ALA A 21 -11.37 14.24 0.13
N SER A 22 -10.54 13.39 -0.47
CA SER A 22 -9.85 13.64 -1.74
C SER A 22 -9.71 12.35 -2.55
N PRO A 23 -10.75 11.94 -3.30
CA PRO A 23 -10.78 10.65 -4.00
C PRO A 23 -9.72 10.49 -5.10
N SER A 24 -9.17 11.61 -5.59
CA SER A 24 -8.12 11.63 -6.61
C SER A 24 -6.70 11.73 -6.03
N ASP A 25 -6.54 11.72 -4.70
CA ASP A 25 -5.21 11.74 -4.08
C ASP A 25 -4.53 10.38 -4.27
N GLN A 26 -3.69 10.34 -5.30
CA GLN A 26 -2.91 9.17 -5.69
C GLN A 26 -1.94 8.70 -4.59
N THR A 27 -1.43 9.61 -3.77
CA THR A 27 -0.55 9.23 -2.66
C THR A 27 -1.36 8.51 -1.58
N THR A 28 -2.56 9.01 -1.27
CA THR A 28 -3.46 8.34 -0.34
C THR A 28 -3.93 6.98 -0.89
N MET A 29 -4.25 6.89 -2.18
CA MET A 29 -4.58 5.60 -2.84
C MET A 29 -3.44 4.60 -2.73
N GLN A 30 -2.20 5.03 -3.03
CA GLN A 30 -1.02 4.17 -2.89
C GLN A 30 -0.86 3.71 -1.44
N LEU A 31 -0.81 4.64 -0.48
CA LEU A 31 -0.61 4.30 0.93
C LEU A 31 -1.70 3.38 1.48
N LEU A 32 -2.96 3.57 1.07
CA LEU A 32 -4.06 2.72 1.47
C LEU A 32 -3.98 1.33 0.81
N GLY A 33 -3.61 1.26 -0.47
CA GLY A 33 -3.34 0.00 -1.16
C GLY A 33 -2.28 -0.82 -0.43
N GLU A 34 -1.17 -0.19 -0.07
CA GLU A 34 -0.10 -0.84 0.67
C GLU A 34 -0.52 -1.33 2.06
N VAL A 35 -1.32 -0.54 2.79
CA VAL A 35 -1.92 -1.00 4.06
C VAL A 35 -2.78 -2.23 3.85
N TYR A 36 -3.61 -2.25 2.80
CA TYR A 36 -4.43 -3.41 2.49
C TYR A 36 -3.61 -4.65 2.14
N ALA A 37 -2.52 -4.51 1.36
CA ALA A 37 -1.62 -5.61 1.06
C ALA A 37 -1.06 -6.22 2.35
N ILE A 38 -0.54 -5.38 3.25
CA ILE A 38 0.08 -5.80 4.51
C ILE A 38 -0.92 -6.45 5.49
N GLN A 39 -2.20 -6.12 5.37
CA GLN A 39 -3.27 -6.75 6.15
C GLN A 39 -3.81 -8.03 5.47
N GLY A 40 -3.24 -8.47 4.35
CA GLY A 40 -3.71 -9.63 3.57
C GLY A 40 -4.92 -9.35 2.68
N ASN A 41 -5.39 -8.10 2.60
CA ASN A 41 -6.51 -7.67 1.76
C ASN A 41 -6.05 -7.38 0.32
N VAL A 42 -5.49 -8.41 -0.33
CA VAL A 42 -4.79 -8.30 -1.63
C VAL A 42 -5.70 -7.72 -2.73
N LYS A 43 -6.99 -8.08 -2.75
CA LYS A 43 -7.93 -7.59 -3.78
C LYS A 43 -8.16 -6.08 -3.71
N GLN A 44 -8.42 -5.55 -2.50
CA GLN A 44 -8.60 -4.12 -2.28
C GLN A 44 -7.31 -3.36 -2.57
N SER A 45 -6.16 -3.95 -2.22
CA SER A 45 -4.86 -3.40 -2.57
C SER A 45 -4.69 -3.26 -4.08
N ALA A 46 -4.87 -4.36 -4.83
CA ALA A 46 -4.71 -4.38 -6.28
C ALA A 46 -5.60 -3.32 -6.96
N PHE A 47 -6.87 -3.23 -6.57
CA PHE A 47 -7.80 -2.22 -7.10
C PHE A 47 -7.30 -0.76 -6.90
N LEU A 48 -6.82 -0.44 -5.70
CA LEU A 48 -6.31 0.91 -5.41
C LEU A 48 -4.99 1.19 -6.13
N LEU A 49 -4.08 0.21 -6.20
CA LEU A 49 -2.81 0.36 -6.89
C LEU A 49 -2.97 0.44 -8.42
N ALA A 50 -3.98 -0.22 -8.99
CA ALA A 50 -4.36 -0.12 -10.41
C ALA A 50 -4.79 1.30 -10.80
N SER A 51 -5.32 2.05 -9.84
CA SER A 51 -5.80 3.42 -10.03
C SER A 51 -4.69 4.47 -9.96
N THR A 52 -3.44 4.05 -9.70
CA THR A 52 -2.28 4.95 -9.60
C THR A 52 -1.45 4.98 -10.89
N PRO A 53 -0.92 6.16 -11.31
CA PRO A 53 -0.02 6.28 -12.45
C PRO A 53 1.22 5.38 -12.40
N SER A 54 1.77 5.08 -13.56
CA SER A 54 2.98 4.27 -13.73
C SER A 54 4.21 4.82 -12.98
N GLU A 55 4.30 6.13 -12.80
CA GLU A 55 5.41 6.78 -12.06
C GLU A 55 5.44 6.40 -10.57
N LEU A 56 4.30 6.06 -9.98
CA LEU A 56 4.23 5.57 -8.60
C LEU A 56 4.66 4.09 -8.50
N GLN A 57 4.87 3.39 -9.62
CA GLN A 57 5.35 2.00 -9.65
C GLN A 57 6.81 1.85 -9.23
N GLU A 58 7.66 2.79 -9.64
CA GLU A 58 9.06 2.81 -9.22
C GLU A 58 9.14 2.98 -7.70
N ARG A 59 8.23 3.79 -7.14
CA ARG A 59 8.09 3.98 -5.70
C ARG A 59 7.63 2.71 -4.99
N LEU A 60 6.71 1.93 -5.59
CA LEU A 60 6.24 0.66 -5.05
C LEU A 60 7.33 -0.42 -5.06
N HIS A 61 8.11 -0.54 -6.13
CA HIS A 61 9.26 -1.46 -6.18
C HIS A 61 10.32 -1.13 -5.13
N MET A 62 10.62 0.17 -4.95
CA MET A 62 11.51 0.63 -3.88
C MET A 62 10.97 0.26 -2.48
N ARG A 63 9.64 0.21 -2.31
CA ARG A 63 9.04 -0.20 -1.04
C ARG A 63 9.07 -1.69 -0.80
N THR A 64 8.88 -2.52 -1.82
CA THR A 64 9.13 -3.96 -1.71
C THR A 64 10.57 -4.21 -1.27
N TRP A 65 11.54 -3.57 -1.92
CA TRP A 65 12.96 -3.68 -1.54
C TRP A 65 13.22 -3.21 -0.10
N TRP A 66 12.56 -2.13 0.35
CA TRP A 66 12.67 -1.67 1.73
C TRP A 66 12.13 -2.70 2.74
N TYR A 67 11.01 -3.37 2.45
CA TYR A 67 10.47 -4.44 3.31
C TYR A 67 11.42 -5.64 3.39
N GLU A 68 12.04 -6.03 2.28
CA GLU A 68 13.10 -7.06 2.29
C GLU A 68 14.31 -6.63 3.12
N TYR A 69 14.72 -5.36 3.00
CA TYR A 69 15.86 -4.80 3.75
C TYR A 69 15.64 -4.78 5.27
N ILE A 70 14.42 -4.52 5.74
CA ILE A 70 14.09 -4.51 7.17
C ILE A 70 13.70 -5.90 7.72
N ASP A 71 13.96 -6.98 6.98
CA ASP A 71 13.60 -8.37 7.33
C ASP A 71 12.09 -8.58 7.55
N ALA A 72 11.28 -7.93 6.70
CA ALA A 72 9.83 -8.07 6.63
C ALA A 72 9.40 -8.75 5.30
N PRO A 73 9.80 -10.02 5.04
CA PRO A 73 9.63 -10.67 3.74
C PRO A 73 8.16 -11.00 3.42
N GLN A 74 7.30 -11.12 4.43
CA GLN A 74 5.89 -11.42 4.23
C GLN A 74 5.14 -10.20 3.67
N GLU A 75 5.43 -9.01 4.19
CA GLU A 75 4.92 -7.74 3.71
C GLU A 75 5.39 -7.44 2.28
N ALA A 76 6.66 -7.73 1.98
CA ALA A 76 7.19 -7.65 0.62
C ALA A 76 6.43 -8.59 -0.34
N ALA A 77 6.21 -9.84 0.06
CA ALA A 77 5.49 -10.83 -0.76
C ALA A 77 4.02 -10.41 -1.02
N TRP A 78 3.32 -9.90 0.00
CA TRP A 78 1.95 -9.43 -0.17
C TRP A 78 1.87 -8.19 -1.07
N LEU A 79 2.81 -7.26 -0.91
CA LEU A 79 2.87 -6.07 -1.75
C LEU A 79 3.15 -6.45 -3.21
N ASN A 80 4.10 -7.35 -3.47
CA ASN A 80 4.38 -7.87 -4.80
C ASN A 80 3.16 -8.56 -5.41
N THR A 81 2.49 -9.41 -4.64
CA THR A 81 1.27 -10.10 -5.10
C THR A 81 0.18 -9.09 -5.51
N ALA A 82 0.01 -8.01 -4.75
CA ALA A 82 -0.97 -6.98 -5.09
C ALA A 82 -0.55 -6.14 -6.32
N ILE A 83 0.75 -5.91 -6.52
CA ILE A 83 1.30 -5.23 -7.70
C ILE A 83 1.11 -6.08 -8.96
N GLU A 84 1.21 -7.41 -8.85
CA GLU A 84 1.00 -8.36 -9.96
C GLU A 84 -0.48 -8.51 -10.34
N GLN A 85 -1.41 -8.34 -9.39
CA GLN A 85 -2.84 -8.57 -9.58
C GLN A 85 -3.66 -7.32 -9.94
N ARG A 86 -3.01 -6.17 -10.13
CA ARG A 86 -3.66 -4.87 -10.40
C ARG A 86 -4.06 -4.67 -11.85
#